data_AF-A0A3N5GCA7-F1
#
_entry.id   AF-A0A3N5GCA7-F1
#
_cell.length_a   1.000
_cell.length_b   1.000
_cell.length_c   1.000
_cell.angle_alpha   90.00
_cell.angle_beta   90.00
_cell.angle_gamma   90.00
#
_symmetry.space_group_name_H-M   'P 1'
#
loop_
_entity.id
_entity.type
_entity.pdbx_description
1 polymer ?
#
loop_
_entity_poly.entity_id
_entity_poly.type
_entity_poly.pdbx_seq_one_letter_code
_entity_poly.pdbx_strand_id
1 'polypeptide(L)'
;MAPRSDDYRIDDTSIDRLSDTDKRHMRTSLDHHKISARVREQVFGGADKPLGRGLEDISHLFLSQRTDGGPAIEHPSTESLERPQHDEREPESRARTVLLQPQAPVTKDKLAAILRGLEGALEDGLRAIDAAVPCHPCGEIDLLAVDRTNQLTIIDFEAVPNDGLLVRGIGHFHWIVENLPLVRRMYAEQSINFSVQPRLFLLAPQFSPLIRSCARQIARPRINWVRYHVVEVSGAPGVLFDPGVGE
;
A
#
# COMPACT_ATOMS: atom_id res chain seq x y z
N MET A 1 58.22 -9.17 23.58
CA MET A 1 57.67 -8.04 24.37
C MET A 1 56.21 -7.91 23.99
N ALA A 2 55.32 -8.46 24.82
CA ALA A 2 53.88 -8.51 24.60
C ALA A 2 53.20 -7.83 25.81
N PRO A 3 52.16 -7.00 25.62
CA PRO A 3 51.48 -6.35 26.73
C PRO A 3 50.53 -7.33 27.44
N ARG A 4 50.50 -7.18 28.77
CA ARG A 4 49.74 -7.96 29.74
C ARG A 4 48.25 -7.64 29.68
N SER A 5 47.46 -8.69 29.88
CA SER A 5 46.03 -8.70 30.15
C SER A 5 45.72 -8.16 31.55
N ASP A 6 44.92 -7.10 31.63
CA ASP A 6 44.34 -6.59 32.88
C ASP A 6 42.96 -7.24 33.10
N ASP A 7 42.87 -7.99 34.20
CA ASP A 7 41.65 -8.56 34.76
C ASP A 7 40.75 -7.45 35.32
N TYR A 8 39.52 -7.36 34.80
CA TYR A 8 38.46 -6.54 35.38
C TYR A 8 37.78 -7.34 36.50
N ARG A 9 38.24 -7.15 37.74
CA ARG A 9 37.67 -7.73 38.95
C ARG A 9 36.56 -6.78 39.46
N ILE A 10 35.30 -7.22 39.41
CA ILE A 10 34.17 -6.52 40.01
C ILE A 10 34.14 -6.87 41.51
N ASP A 11 34.29 -5.86 42.37
CA ASP A 11 34.14 -6.00 43.82
C ASP A 11 32.65 -5.94 44.23
N ASP A 12 32.19 -7.00 44.88
CA ASP A 12 30.85 -7.20 45.48
C ASP A 12 30.67 -6.40 46.79
N THR A 13 30.86 -5.08 46.76
CA THR A 13 30.54 -4.21 47.92
C THR A 13 29.85 -2.92 47.48
N SER A 14 28.62 -3.04 46.98
CA SER A 14 27.65 -1.92 46.93
C SER A 14 26.20 -2.42 46.86
N ILE A 15 25.81 -3.27 47.80
CA ILE A 15 24.40 -3.55 48.08
C ILE A 15 24.15 -3.22 49.55
N ASP A 16 24.16 -1.93 49.88
CA ASP A 16 23.64 -1.44 51.17
C ASP A 16 23.21 0.04 51.14
N ARG A 17 22.77 0.51 49.97
CA ARG A 17 22.18 1.86 49.80
C ARG A 17 20.90 1.83 48.97
N LEU A 18 19.97 0.94 49.33
CA LEU A 18 18.61 0.94 48.79
C LEU A 18 17.61 1.33 49.86
N SER A 19 16.78 2.32 49.53
CA SER A 19 15.73 2.89 50.37
C SER A 19 14.57 1.90 50.61
N ASP A 20 13.85 2.04 51.74
CA ASP A 20 12.74 1.16 52.14
C ASP A 20 11.55 1.13 51.15
N THR A 21 11.55 2.00 50.15
CA THR A 21 10.57 2.04 49.06
C THR A 21 10.81 0.93 48.02
N ASP A 22 12.07 0.50 47.83
CA ASP A 22 12.43 -0.53 46.83
C ASP A 22 12.21 -1.96 47.35
N LYS A 23 12.25 -2.18 48.67
CA LYS A 23 11.94 -3.49 49.29
C LYS A 23 10.45 -3.85 49.20
N ARG A 24 9.58 -2.88 48.91
CA ARG A 24 8.12 -3.08 48.82
C ARG A 24 7.65 -3.47 47.41
N HIS A 25 8.42 -3.16 46.36
CA HIS A 25 8.11 -3.52 44.97
C HIS A 25 8.60 -4.92 44.57
N MET A 26 9.56 -5.52 45.29
CA MET A 26 9.94 -6.92 45.06
C MET A 26 9.04 -7.95 45.75
N ARG A 27 8.18 -7.52 46.69
CA ARG A 27 7.23 -8.42 47.38
C ARG A 27 5.93 -8.67 46.62
N THR A 28 5.67 -7.95 45.53
CA THR A 28 4.49 -8.13 44.67
C THR A 28 4.76 -8.94 43.40
N SER A 29 6.00 -9.34 43.15
CA SER A 29 6.38 -10.20 42.01
C SER A 29 6.35 -11.71 42.32
N LEU A 30 6.18 -12.10 43.59
CA LEU A 30 6.17 -13.50 44.02
C LEU A 30 4.77 -14.09 44.28
N ASP A 31 3.69 -13.36 43.95
CA ASP A 31 2.30 -13.82 44.12
C ASP A 31 1.56 -14.09 42.80
N HIS A 32 2.11 -13.70 41.64
CA HIS A 32 1.50 -14.04 40.34
C HIS A 32 1.91 -15.41 39.79
N HIS A 33 2.91 -16.08 40.39
CA HIS A 33 3.34 -17.42 39.97
C HIS A 33 2.61 -18.59 40.65
N LYS A 34 1.58 -18.31 41.46
CA LYS A 34 0.76 -19.35 42.13
C LYS A 34 -0.69 -19.46 41.65
N ILE A 35 -1.09 -18.66 40.66
CA ILE A 35 -2.44 -18.74 40.04
C ILE A 35 -2.46 -19.59 38.76
N SER A 36 -1.29 -20.04 38.27
CA SER A 36 -1.17 -20.88 37.05
C SER A 36 -1.19 -22.40 37.29
N ALA A 37 -1.53 -22.86 38.49
CA ALA A 37 -1.48 -24.29 38.85
C ALA A 37 -2.79 -24.84 39.46
N ARG A 38 -3.93 -24.23 39.15
CA ARG A 38 -5.25 -24.67 39.65
C ARG A 38 -6.42 -24.51 38.68
N VAL A 39 -6.24 -24.72 37.37
CA VAL A 39 -7.32 -25.16 36.47
C VAL A 39 -6.71 -26.02 35.36
N ARG A 40 -6.26 -27.22 35.71
CA ARG A 40 -5.86 -28.24 34.74
C ARG A 40 -6.42 -29.58 35.22
N GLU A 41 -7.74 -29.69 35.21
CA GLU A 41 -8.49 -30.95 35.18
C GLU A 41 -9.99 -30.64 35.14
N GLN A 42 -10.54 -30.48 33.94
CA GLN A 42 -11.91 -30.91 33.65
C GLN A 42 -12.20 -30.87 32.14
N VAL A 43 -12.57 -32.05 31.63
CA VAL A 43 -13.29 -32.34 30.37
C VAL A 43 -12.44 -32.41 29.08
N PHE A 44 -11.78 -33.56 28.90
CA PHE A 44 -11.66 -34.19 27.58
C PHE A 44 -12.97 -34.94 27.28
N GLY A 45 -13.55 -34.72 26.10
CA GLY A 45 -14.58 -35.59 25.53
C GLY A 45 -15.45 -34.92 24.46
N GLY A 46 -15.22 -35.27 23.19
CA GLY A 46 -16.30 -35.22 22.19
C GLY A 46 -15.99 -34.54 20.85
N ALA A 47 -15.60 -35.39 19.88
CA ALA A 47 -15.88 -35.33 18.44
C ALA A 47 -15.26 -34.21 17.56
N ASP A 48 -14.21 -34.60 16.84
CA ASP A 48 -13.86 -34.12 15.50
C ASP A 48 -15.09 -34.09 14.59
N LYS A 49 -15.37 -32.91 14.01
CA LYS A 49 -16.34 -32.74 12.92
C LYS A 49 -15.63 -32.03 11.77
N PRO A 50 -15.42 -32.68 10.61
CA PRO A 50 -14.84 -32.01 9.46
C PRO A 50 -15.84 -30.95 8.94
N LEU A 51 -15.34 -29.73 8.72
CA LEU A 51 -16.08 -28.67 8.05
C LEU A 51 -16.42 -29.14 6.64
N GLY A 52 -17.72 -29.27 6.37
CA GLY A 52 -18.25 -29.70 5.08
C GLY A 52 -17.83 -28.75 3.96
N ARG A 53 -17.37 -29.34 2.87
CA ARG A 53 -17.23 -28.70 1.56
C ARG A 53 -18.62 -28.36 1.04
N GLY A 54 -18.81 -27.15 0.54
CA GLY A 54 -20.08 -26.70 0.00
C GLY A 54 -19.94 -25.35 -0.67
N LEU A 55 -19.35 -25.35 -1.88
CA LEU A 55 -19.39 -24.20 -2.80
C LEU A 55 -19.41 -24.66 -4.27
N GLU A 56 -19.92 -25.86 -4.54
CA GLU A 56 -19.90 -26.48 -5.87
C GLU A 56 -21.08 -26.12 -6.80
N ASP A 57 -22.08 -25.35 -6.37
CA ASP A 57 -23.35 -25.18 -7.12
C ASP A 57 -23.60 -23.80 -7.76
N ILE A 58 -22.60 -22.94 -7.96
CA ILE A 58 -22.79 -21.62 -8.60
C ILE A 58 -22.44 -21.62 -10.11
N SER A 59 -22.59 -22.75 -10.79
CA SER A 59 -22.11 -22.94 -12.18
C SER A 59 -23.20 -22.91 -13.27
N HIS A 60 -24.45 -22.58 -12.95
CA HIS A 60 -25.55 -22.61 -13.94
C HIS A 60 -26.18 -21.25 -14.29
N LEU A 61 -25.65 -20.14 -13.75
CA LEU A 61 -26.20 -18.80 -14.01
C LEU A 61 -25.63 -18.09 -15.26
N PHE A 62 -24.72 -18.72 -16.02
CA PHE A 62 -24.01 -18.07 -17.14
C PHE A 62 -24.14 -18.79 -18.48
N LEU A 63 -25.35 -19.26 -18.84
CA LEU A 63 -25.64 -19.68 -20.22
C LEU A 63 -26.92 -19.01 -20.71
N SER A 64 -26.80 -17.78 -21.21
CA SER A 64 -27.78 -17.18 -22.12
C SER A 64 -27.13 -16.98 -23.47
N GLN A 65 -27.38 -17.90 -24.40
CA GLN A 65 -27.29 -17.58 -25.82
C GLN A 65 -28.40 -18.28 -26.61
N ARG A 66 -28.88 -17.49 -27.58
CA ARG A 66 -29.40 -17.85 -28.89
C ARG A 66 -30.90 -18.09 -29.02
N THR A 67 -31.60 -17.01 -29.34
CA THR A 67 -32.84 -17.06 -30.11
C THR A 67 -32.57 -16.58 -31.54
N ASP A 68 -33.21 -17.29 -32.47
CA ASP A 68 -33.58 -16.96 -33.84
C ASP A 68 -32.65 -17.18 -35.05
N GLY A 69 -33.25 -17.86 -36.03
CA GLY A 69 -32.72 -18.13 -37.36
C GLY A 69 -33.73 -18.80 -38.33
N GLY A 70 -34.75 -18.05 -38.76
CA GLY A 70 -35.41 -18.08 -40.11
C GLY A 70 -36.32 -19.25 -40.53
N PRO A 71 -36.95 -19.23 -41.74
CA PRO A 71 -36.87 -18.20 -42.81
C PRO A 71 -38.16 -17.89 -43.65
N ALA A 72 -38.00 -16.91 -44.55
CA ALA A 72 -38.54 -16.73 -45.92
C ALA A 72 -40.01 -16.31 -46.20
N ILE A 73 -40.18 -15.25 -47.01
CA ILE A 73 -40.87 -15.23 -48.33
C ILE A 73 -40.47 -13.93 -49.10
N GLU A 74 -40.38 -14.06 -50.42
CA GLU A 74 -39.79 -13.20 -51.44
C GLU A 74 -40.71 -12.11 -52.07
N HIS A 75 -40.11 -10.93 -52.35
CA HIS A 75 -40.19 -10.03 -53.54
C HIS A 75 -41.55 -9.41 -54.04
N PRO A 76 -41.54 -8.41 -54.95
CA PRO A 76 -40.85 -7.10 -54.95
C PRO A 76 -41.77 -5.93 -55.43
N SER A 77 -41.40 -4.65 -55.21
CA SER A 77 -41.61 -3.55 -56.18
C SER A 77 -40.91 -2.25 -55.72
N THR A 78 -40.08 -1.75 -56.64
CA THR A 78 -39.63 -0.38 -56.90
C THR A 78 -40.33 0.77 -56.17
N GLU A 79 -39.55 1.65 -55.54
CA GLU A 79 -39.60 3.09 -55.81
C GLU A 79 -38.35 3.80 -55.26
N SER A 80 -37.71 4.55 -56.15
CA SER A 80 -36.59 5.44 -55.88
C SER A 80 -37.03 6.57 -54.96
N LEU A 81 -36.26 6.89 -53.92
CA LEU A 81 -36.06 8.27 -53.48
C LEU A 81 -34.84 8.35 -52.55
N GLU A 82 -33.92 9.24 -52.92
CA GLU A 82 -33.00 10.00 -52.07
C GLU A 82 -32.04 9.24 -51.15
N ARG A 83 -30.75 9.23 -51.54
CA ARG A 83 -29.61 8.95 -50.65
C ARG A 83 -29.51 10.04 -49.57
N PRO A 84 -29.68 9.74 -48.27
CA PRO A 84 -29.03 10.51 -47.25
C PRO A 84 -27.57 10.06 -47.23
N GLN A 85 -26.64 11.00 -47.42
CA GLN A 85 -25.25 10.81 -47.03
C GLN A 85 -25.22 10.69 -45.50
N HIS A 86 -25.44 9.47 -45.01
CA HIS A 86 -25.03 9.09 -43.67
C HIS A 86 -23.50 9.08 -43.71
N ASP A 87 -22.92 10.19 -43.27
CA ASP A 87 -21.55 10.25 -42.81
C ASP A 87 -21.52 9.39 -41.53
N GLU A 88 -21.46 8.06 -41.72
CA GLU A 88 -21.10 7.09 -40.69
C GLU A 88 -19.67 7.40 -40.29
N ARG A 89 -19.50 8.42 -39.43
CA ARG A 89 -18.35 8.45 -38.55
C ARG A 89 -18.50 7.28 -37.61
N GLU A 90 -18.00 6.14 -38.05
CA GLU A 90 -17.67 5.04 -37.17
C GLU A 90 -16.96 5.64 -35.94
N PRO A 91 -17.42 5.38 -34.71
CA PRO A 91 -16.58 5.60 -33.57
C PRO A 91 -15.48 4.55 -33.64
N GLU A 92 -14.41 4.81 -34.40
CA GLU A 92 -13.18 4.02 -34.40
C GLU A 92 -12.41 4.22 -33.08
N SER A 93 -13.07 4.00 -31.94
CA SER A 93 -12.37 3.50 -30.78
C SER A 93 -12.22 2.00 -30.96
N ARG A 94 -11.33 1.60 -31.89
CA ARG A 94 -10.87 0.22 -31.94
C ARG A 94 -10.21 -0.05 -30.60
N ALA A 95 -10.89 -0.76 -29.72
CA ALA A 95 -10.32 -1.25 -28.47
C ALA A 95 -9.04 -2.02 -28.82
N ARG A 96 -7.89 -1.40 -28.57
CA ARG A 96 -6.59 -2.04 -28.78
C ARG A 96 -6.31 -2.88 -27.55
N THR A 97 -6.38 -4.20 -27.71
CA THR A 97 -5.91 -5.11 -26.68
C THR A 97 -4.38 -5.09 -26.69
N VAL A 98 -3.78 -4.79 -25.54
CA VAL A 98 -2.33 -4.87 -25.33
C VAL A 98 -2.06 -5.98 -24.32
N LEU A 99 -1.18 -6.92 -24.66
CA LEU A 99 -0.74 -7.95 -23.74
C LEU A 99 0.38 -7.40 -22.87
N LEU A 100 0.19 -7.42 -21.56
CA LEU A 100 1.21 -7.08 -20.57
C LEU A 100 1.95 -8.35 -20.14
N GLN A 101 3.28 -8.37 -20.31
CA GLN A 101 4.10 -9.50 -19.85
C GLN A 101 4.81 -9.14 -18.54
N PRO A 102 4.81 -10.00 -17.51
CA PRO A 102 5.59 -9.76 -16.30
C PRO A 102 7.08 -9.64 -16.59
N GLN A 103 7.74 -8.69 -15.93
CA GLN A 103 9.17 -8.39 -16.09
C GLN A 103 9.91 -8.54 -14.76
N ALA A 104 11.25 -8.55 -14.83
CA ALA A 104 12.10 -8.59 -13.63
C ALA A 104 11.84 -7.36 -12.73
N PRO A 105 12.04 -7.48 -11.40
CA PRO A 105 11.89 -6.35 -10.48
C PRO A 105 12.75 -5.15 -10.91
N VAL A 106 12.19 -3.95 -10.80
CA VAL A 106 12.93 -2.70 -11.03
C VAL A 106 13.68 -2.28 -9.77
N THR A 107 14.80 -1.59 -9.94
CA THR A 107 15.48 -0.93 -8.82
C THR A 107 14.65 0.25 -8.31
N LYS A 108 14.87 0.62 -7.04
CA LYS A 108 14.19 1.77 -6.43
C LYS A 108 14.46 3.06 -7.21
N ASP A 109 15.69 3.28 -7.66
CA ASP A 109 16.06 4.46 -8.47
C ASP A 109 15.33 4.52 -9.81
N LYS A 110 15.17 3.37 -10.47
CA LYS A 110 14.42 3.27 -11.73
C LYS A 110 12.93 3.56 -11.50
N LEU A 111 12.35 3.05 -10.42
CA LEU A 111 10.97 3.36 -10.03
C LEU A 111 10.80 4.86 -9.73
N ALA A 112 11.75 5.47 -9.02
CA ALA A 112 11.77 6.91 -8.75
C ALA A 112 11.78 7.73 -10.06
N ALA A 113 12.64 7.34 -11.01
CA ALA A 113 12.73 8.01 -12.30
C ALA A 113 11.41 7.93 -13.10
N ILE A 114 10.76 6.76 -13.09
CA ILE A 114 9.46 6.54 -13.75
C ILE A 114 8.37 7.40 -13.10
N LEU A 115 8.27 7.38 -11.77
CA LEU A 115 7.24 8.14 -11.04
C LEU A 115 7.39 9.65 -11.19
N ARG A 116 8.62 10.18 -11.29
CA ARG A 116 8.86 11.60 -11.56
C ARG A 116 8.49 12.02 -12.97
N GLY A 117 8.67 11.13 -13.94
CA GLY A 117 8.42 11.43 -15.35
C GLY A 117 6.97 11.30 -15.79
N LEU A 118 6.13 10.65 -14.98
CA LEU A 118 4.73 10.37 -15.33
C LEU A 118 3.77 11.15 -14.44
N GLU A 119 3.35 12.33 -14.91
CA GLU A 119 2.24 13.05 -14.31
C GLU A 119 0.95 12.24 -14.41
N GLY A 120 0.16 12.21 -13.35
CA GLY A 120 -1.12 11.51 -13.34
C GLY A 120 -1.03 9.98 -13.20
N ALA A 121 0.17 9.39 -13.09
CA ALA A 121 0.33 7.94 -13.11
C ALA A 121 -0.36 7.18 -11.96
N LEU A 122 -0.40 7.79 -10.77
CA LEU A 122 -1.04 7.22 -9.58
C LEU A 122 -2.46 7.75 -9.37
N GLU A 123 -2.68 9.00 -9.75
CA GLU A 123 -3.96 9.72 -9.60
C GLU A 123 -3.97 10.90 -10.56
N ASP A 124 -5.08 11.12 -11.26
CA ASP A 124 -5.25 12.22 -12.20
C ASP A 124 -4.92 13.59 -11.58
N GLY A 125 -3.98 14.30 -12.19
CA GLY A 125 -3.53 15.62 -11.75
C GLY A 125 -2.55 15.61 -10.56
N LEU A 126 -2.09 14.43 -10.12
CA LEU A 126 -0.96 14.31 -9.21
C LEU A 126 0.35 14.60 -9.93
N ARG A 127 1.10 15.58 -9.42
CA ARG A 127 2.44 15.96 -9.94
C ARG A 127 3.48 15.92 -8.83
N ALA A 128 4.65 15.36 -9.12
CA ALA A 128 5.79 15.43 -8.21
C ALA A 128 6.37 16.85 -8.21
N ILE A 129 6.67 17.38 -7.03
CA ILE A 129 7.28 18.71 -6.82
C ILE A 129 8.69 18.63 -6.25
N ASP A 130 9.03 17.53 -5.57
CA ASP A 130 10.37 17.29 -5.02
C ASP A 130 10.63 15.78 -4.85
N ALA A 131 11.89 15.41 -4.67
CA ALA A 131 12.34 14.03 -4.52
C ALA A 131 13.48 13.93 -3.50
N ALA A 132 13.58 12.79 -2.82
CA ALA A 132 14.62 12.53 -1.82
C ALA A 132 14.71 13.65 -0.75
N VAL A 133 13.55 14.08 -0.24
CA VAL A 133 13.48 15.19 0.72
C VAL A 133 13.98 14.71 2.08
N PRO A 134 15.04 15.32 2.65
CA PRO A 134 15.57 14.88 3.94
C PRO A 134 14.56 15.04 5.07
N CYS A 135 14.35 13.96 5.82
CA CYS A 135 13.34 13.83 6.86
C CYS A 135 13.91 13.11 8.09
N HIS A 136 14.78 13.77 8.85
CA HIS A 136 15.37 13.18 10.06
C HIS A 136 14.33 13.06 11.21
N PRO A 137 14.27 11.94 11.94
CA PRO A 137 15.11 10.73 11.88
C PRO A 137 14.60 9.62 10.95
N CYS A 138 13.51 9.86 10.21
CA CYS A 138 12.80 8.86 9.41
C CYS A 138 13.44 8.52 8.05
N GLY A 139 14.50 9.23 7.66
CA GLY A 139 15.22 9.00 6.40
C GLY A 139 14.92 10.10 5.39
N GLU A 140 14.61 9.72 4.16
CA GLU A 140 14.23 10.64 3.09
C GLU A 140 12.84 10.28 2.57
N ILE A 141 12.02 11.29 2.32
CA ILE A 141 10.76 11.12 1.60
C ILE A 141 11.11 10.87 0.14
N ASP A 142 10.63 9.76 -0.42
CA ASP A 142 11.02 9.38 -1.78
C ASP A 142 10.55 10.43 -2.80
N LEU A 143 9.26 10.82 -2.74
CA LEU A 143 8.71 11.92 -3.53
C LEU A 143 7.70 12.75 -2.71
N LEU A 144 7.75 14.05 -2.94
CA LEU A 144 6.72 14.98 -2.51
C LEU A 144 5.93 15.45 -3.73
N ALA A 145 4.61 15.45 -3.63
CA ALA A 145 3.71 15.72 -4.74
C ALA A 145 2.54 16.60 -4.32
N VAL A 146 1.82 17.13 -5.32
CA VAL A 146 0.62 17.93 -5.14
C VAL A 146 -0.46 17.38 -6.07
N ASP A 147 -1.65 17.11 -5.51
CA ASP A 147 -2.78 16.63 -6.30
C ASP A 147 -3.53 17.78 -7.00
N ARG A 148 -4.57 17.43 -7.78
CA ARG A 148 -5.40 18.41 -8.51
C ARG A 148 -6.12 19.42 -7.60
N THR A 149 -6.28 19.09 -6.31
CA THR A 149 -6.91 19.96 -5.31
C THR A 149 -5.90 20.78 -4.52
N ASN A 150 -4.63 20.78 -4.97
CA ASN A 150 -3.51 21.40 -4.30
C ASN A 150 -3.20 20.79 -2.92
N GLN A 151 -3.65 19.56 -2.64
CA GLN A 151 -3.32 18.89 -1.40
C GLN A 151 -1.93 18.26 -1.47
N LEU A 152 -1.12 18.52 -0.44
CA LEU A 152 0.21 17.94 -0.30
C LEU A 152 0.11 16.42 -0.17
N THR A 153 0.92 15.70 -0.94
CA THR A 153 0.93 14.24 -0.98
C THR A 153 2.35 13.73 -0.81
N ILE A 154 2.55 12.85 0.17
CA ILE A 154 3.79 12.13 0.42
C ILE A 154 3.69 10.81 -0.32
N ILE A 155 4.69 10.46 -1.11
CA ILE A 155 4.74 9.20 -1.85
C ILE A 155 6.00 8.47 -1.43
N ASP A 156 5.81 7.36 -0.73
CA ASP A 156 6.88 6.45 -0.34
C ASP A 156 6.74 5.13 -1.08
N PHE A 157 7.85 4.57 -1.54
CA PHE A 157 7.84 3.33 -2.28
C PHE A 157 9.02 2.41 -1.97
N GLU A 158 8.84 1.13 -2.27
CA GLU A 158 9.89 0.13 -2.15
C GLU A 158 9.94 -0.80 -3.36
N ALA A 159 11.16 -1.19 -3.77
CA ALA A 159 11.39 -2.09 -4.90
C ALA A 159 11.07 -3.55 -4.57
N VAL A 160 11.07 -3.87 -3.29
CA VAL A 160 10.88 -5.20 -2.70
C VAL A 160 9.86 -5.14 -1.57
N PRO A 161 9.18 -6.24 -1.21
CA PRO A 161 8.29 -6.24 -0.06
C PRO A 161 9.04 -5.86 1.23
N ASN A 162 8.57 -4.82 1.92
CA ASN A 162 9.16 -4.34 3.17
C ASN A 162 8.08 -3.77 4.10
N ASP A 163 7.87 -4.41 5.24
CA ASP A 163 6.87 -3.99 6.23
C ASP A 163 7.24 -2.66 6.91
N GLY A 164 8.51 -2.26 6.88
CA GLY A 164 8.98 -0.97 7.37
C GLY A 164 8.43 0.23 6.59
N LEU A 165 7.88 0.02 5.38
CA LEU A 165 7.34 1.08 4.53
C LEU A 165 6.21 1.86 5.22
N LEU A 166 5.32 1.19 5.97
CA LEU A 166 4.24 1.86 6.70
C LEU A 166 4.78 2.75 7.82
N VAL A 167 5.71 2.23 8.62
CA VAL A 167 6.30 2.99 9.73
C VAL A 167 7.07 4.20 9.20
N ARG A 168 7.82 4.03 8.10
CA ARG A 168 8.50 5.12 7.41
C ARG A 168 7.51 6.20 6.96
N GLY A 169 6.46 5.81 6.26
CA GLY A 169 5.46 6.78 5.75
C GLY A 169 4.68 7.51 6.84
N ILE A 170 4.37 6.85 7.97
CA ILE A 170 3.79 7.52 9.14
C ILE A 170 4.79 8.53 9.72
N GLY A 171 6.07 8.17 9.83
CA GLY A 171 7.13 9.06 10.30
C GLY A 171 7.29 10.29 9.41
N HIS A 172 7.29 10.10 8.09
CA HIS A 172 7.33 11.20 7.11
C HIS A 172 6.10 12.11 7.22
N PHE A 173 4.91 11.54 7.35
CA PHE A 173 3.70 12.31 7.59
C PHE A 173 3.81 13.16 8.86
N HIS A 174 4.24 12.56 9.96
CA HIS A 174 4.43 13.25 11.22
C HIS A 174 5.41 14.42 11.09
N TRP A 175 6.57 14.18 10.46
CA TRP A 175 7.58 15.20 10.24
C TRP A 175 7.04 16.39 9.42
N ILE A 176 6.30 16.14 8.35
CA ILE A 176 5.70 17.22 7.54
C ILE A 176 4.72 18.05 8.37
N VAL A 177 3.89 17.40 9.20
CA VAL A 177 2.91 18.09 10.04
C VAL A 177 3.61 18.92 11.11
N GLU A 178 4.64 18.39 11.77
CA GLU A 178 5.42 19.12 12.78
C GLU A 178 6.22 20.28 12.18
N ASN A 179 6.71 20.13 10.95
CA ASN A 179 7.57 21.11 10.28
C ASN A 179 6.81 21.93 9.24
N LEU A 180 5.48 22.01 9.32
CA LEU A 180 4.64 22.69 8.33
C LEU A 180 5.07 24.13 8.00
N PRO A 181 5.49 24.98 8.97
CA PRO A 181 5.99 26.32 8.66
C PRO A 181 7.25 26.31 7.79
N LEU A 182 8.13 25.33 7.98
CA LEU A 182 9.35 25.16 7.18
C LEU A 182 8.99 24.65 5.78
N VAL A 183 8.12 23.64 5.69
CA VAL A 183 7.61 23.09 4.41
C VAL A 183 6.96 24.21 3.58
N ARG A 184 6.12 25.05 4.20
CA ARG A 184 5.48 26.19 3.52
C ARG A 184 6.48 27.18 2.96
N ARG A 185 7.61 27.39 3.63
CA ARG A 185 8.68 28.29 3.16
C ARG A 185 9.48 27.67 2.02
N MET A 186 9.79 26.37 2.11
CA MET A 186 10.53 25.65 1.06
C MET A 186 9.75 25.60 -0.25
N TYR A 187 8.43 25.42 -0.18
CA TYR A 187 7.56 25.27 -1.35
C TYR A 187 6.63 26.48 -1.54
N ALA A 188 7.12 27.70 -1.24
CA ALA A 188 6.31 28.92 -1.31
C ALA A 188 5.80 29.25 -2.73
N GLU A 189 6.53 28.82 -3.75
CA GLU A 189 6.17 28.99 -5.17
C GLU A 189 5.12 27.98 -5.64
N GLN A 190 4.87 26.93 -4.86
CA GLN A 190 3.89 25.92 -5.17
C GLN A 190 2.53 26.33 -4.59
N SER A 191 1.47 26.20 -5.40
CA SER A 191 0.10 26.38 -4.93
C SER A 191 -0.31 25.18 -4.09
N ILE A 192 0.04 25.17 -2.80
CA ILE A 192 -0.29 24.08 -1.86
C ILE A 192 -1.31 24.56 -0.83
N ASN A 193 -2.40 23.81 -0.69
CA ASN A 193 -3.39 24.01 0.35
C ASN A 193 -2.92 23.40 1.68
N PHE A 194 -2.25 24.21 2.50
CA PHE A 194 -1.79 23.81 3.83
C PHE A 194 -2.89 23.78 4.91
N SER A 195 -4.15 24.05 4.56
CA SER A 195 -5.30 23.95 5.49
C SER A 195 -5.83 22.51 5.63
N VAL A 196 -5.39 21.61 4.75
CA VAL A 196 -5.69 20.18 4.81
C VAL A 196 -4.44 19.37 5.18
N GLN A 197 -4.62 18.25 5.88
CA GLN A 197 -3.49 17.38 6.22
C GLN A 197 -2.92 16.72 4.95
N PRO A 198 -1.60 16.43 4.91
CA PRO A 198 -1.03 15.69 3.80
C PRO A 198 -1.65 14.29 3.62
N ARG A 199 -1.70 13.81 2.38
CA ARG A 199 -2.03 12.43 2.05
C ARG A 199 -0.77 11.58 2.00
N LEU A 200 -0.90 10.27 2.21
CA LEU A 200 0.20 9.33 2.12
C LEU A 200 -0.10 8.28 1.05
N PHE A 201 0.77 8.14 0.06
CA PHE A 201 0.77 7.04 -0.90
C PHE A 201 1.90 6.09 -0.54
N LEU A 202 1.57 4.81 -0.37
CA LEU A 202 2.55 3.73 -0.17
C LEU A 202 2.51 2.82 -1.40
N LEU A 203 3.66 2.67 -2.06
CA LEU A 203 3.79 1.82 -3.24
C LEU A 203 4.75 0.66 -2.97
N ALA A 204 4.32 -0.55 -3.29
CA ALA A 204 5.16 -1.74 -3.19
C ALA A 204 4.73 -2.79 -4.23
N PRO A 205 5.61 -3.72 -4.63
CA PRO A 205 5.20 -4.83 -5.48
C PRO A 205 4.18 -5.74 -4.77
N GLN A 206 4.27 -5.80 -3.43
CA GLN A 206 3.37 -6.54 -2.58
C GLN A 206 3.39 -5.95 -1.15
N PHE A 207 2.24 -6.02 -0.49
CA PHE A 207 2.11 -5.76 0.95
C PHE A 207 1.94 -7.09 1.70
N SER A 208 2.56 -7.23 2.87
CA SER A 208 2.36 -8.42 3.70
C SER A 208 0.95 -8.43 4.34
N PRO A 209 0.48 -9.58 4.86
CA PRO A 209 -0.72 -9.61 5.69
C PRO A 209 -0.59 -8.76 6.97
N LEU A 210 0.61 -8.65 7.54
CA LEU A 210 0.86 -7.89 8.76
C LEU A 210 0.64 -6.39 8.54
N ILE A 211 1.28 -5.81 7.52
CA ILE A 211 1.15 -4.38 7.21
C ILE A 211 -0.30 -4.02 6.85
N ARG A 212 -1.03 -4.89 6.14
CA ARG A 212 -2.47 -4.73 5.89
C ARG A 212 -3.29 -4.74 7.17
N SER A 213 -2.96 -5.64 8.10
CA SER A 213 -3.64 -5.68 9.40
C SER A 213 -3.40 -4.44 10.24
N CYS A 214 -2.17 -3.92 10.24
CA CYS A 214 -1.85 -2.64 10.89
C CYS A 214 -2.55 -1.47 10.20
N ALA A 215 -2.61 -1.46 8.87
CA ALA A 215 -3.27 -0.43 8.06
C ALA A 215 -4.71 -0.19 8.49
N ARG A 216 -5.48 -1.26 8.71
CA ARG A 216 -6.87 -1.20 9.20
C ARG A 216 -7.04 -0.43 10.52
N GLN A 217 -6.00 -0.39 11.35
CA GLN A 217 -6.07 0.27 12.66
C GLN A 217 -5.73 1.77 12.59
N ILE A 218 -5.29 2.25 11.42
CA ILE A 218 -4.81 3.62 11.24
C ILE A 218 -5.94 4.47 10.67
N ALA A 219 -6.47 5.38 11.50
CA ALA A 219 -7.48 6.34 11.06
C ALA A 219 -6.88 7.55 10.34
N ARG A 220 -5.63 7.92 10.68
CA ARG A 220 -4.88 9.03 10.09
C ARG A 220 -3.37 8.72 10.04
N PRO A 221 -2.63 9.13 9.00
CA PRO A 221 -3.11 9.85 7.81
C PRO A 221 -4.02 9.03 6.90
N ARG A 222 -4.64 9.66 5.90
CA ARG A 222 -5.29 8.92 4.81
C ARG A 222 -4.19 8.25 3.98
N ILE A 223 -4.19 6.92 3.97
CA ILE A 223 -3.19 6.12 3.26
C ILE A 223 -3.81 5.51 2.00
N ASN A 224 -3.24 5.87 0.86
CA ASN A 224 -3.48 5.28 -0.45
C ASN A 224 -2.47 4.14 -0.66
N TRP A 225 -2.97 2.91 -0.71
CA TRP A 225 -2.15 1.71 -0.92
C TRP A 225 -2.16 1.37 -2.39
N VAL A 226 -0.98 1.35 -3.00
CA VAL A 226 -0.84 1.09 -4.44
C VAL A 226 0.11 -0.08 -4.62
N ARG A 227 -0.39 -1.16 -5.22
CA ARG A 227 0.50 -2.20 -5.73
C ARG A 227 1.02 -1.78 -7.09
N TYR A 228 2.24 -2.17 -7.43
CA TYR A 228 2.73 -1.98 -8.78
C TYR A 228 3.27 -3.27 -9.37
N HIS A 229 3.14 -3.39 -10.69
CA HIS A 229 3.65 -4.50 -11.47
C HIS A 229 4.60 -3.97 -12.53
N VAL A 230 5.81 -4.54 -12.59
CA VAL A 230 6.71 -4.29 -13.70
C VAL A 230 6.23 -5.13 -14.87
N VAL A 231 5.91 -4.47 -15.97
CA VAL A 231 5.33 -5.09 -17.16
C VAL A 231 6.13 -4.71 -18.39
N GLU A 232 6.01 -5.51 -19.44
CA GLU A 232 6.43 -5.16 -20.79
C GLU A 232 5.20 -4.77 -21.62
N VAL A 233 5.28 -3.63 -22.29
CA VAL A 233 4.26 -3.08 -23.16
C VAL A 233 4.88 -2.92 -24.55
N SER A 234 4.48 -3.76 -25.50
CA SER A 234 4.95 -3.68 -26.90
C SER A 234 6.49 -3.65 -27.05
N GLY A 235 7.22 -4.46 -26.27
CA GLY A 235 8.69 -4.50 -26.32
C GLY A 235 9.40 -3.53 -25.37
N ALA A 236 8.67 -2.67 -24.66
CA ALA A 236 9.24 -1.68 -23.75
C ALA A 236 8.84 -1.93 -22.28
N PRO A 237 9.76 -1.76 -21.31
CA PRO A 237 9.41 -1.89 -19.90
C PRO A 237 8.52 -0.74 -19.43
N GLY A 238 7.51 -1.07 -18.65
CA GLY A 238 6.56 -0.15 -18.03
C GLY A 238 6.20 -0.57 -16.61
N VAL A 239 5.43 0.28 -15.94
CA VAL A 239 4.90 0.00 -14.59
C VAL A 239 3.39 0.17 -14.64
N LEU A 240 2.68 -0.87 -14.22
CA LEU A 240 1.23 -0.85 -14.01
C LEU A 240 0.97 -0.60 -12.53
N PHE A 241 0.15 0.40 -12.22
CA PHE A 241 -0.32 0.68 -10.87
C PHE A 241 -1.70 0.07 -10.65
N ASP A 242 -1.83 -0.70 -9.56
CA ASP A 242 -3.07 -1.34 -9.12
C ASP A 242 -3.55 -0.66 -7.82
N PRO A 243 -4.52 0.27 -7.91
CA PRO A 243 -5.11 0.90 -6.75
C PRO A 243 -6.07 -0.06 -6.04
N GLY A 244 -5.63 -0.68 -4.95
CA GLY A 244 -6.46 -1.54 -4.11
C GLY A 244 -5.65 -2.53 -3.27
N VAL A 245 -5.96 -2.80 -1.99
CA VAL A 245 -6.91 -2.18 -1.04
C VAL A 245 -6.22 -2.23 0.33
N GLY A 246 -6.34 -1.16 1.11
CA GLY A 246 -6.17 -1.20 2.57
C GLY A 246 -7.38 -1.86 3.21
N GLU A 247 -7.60 -3.14 2.90
CA GLU A 247 -8.63 -3.99 3.50
C GLU A 247 -8.04 -4.80 4.64
#